data_AF-A0A812XV18-F1
#
_entry.id   AF-A0A812XV18-F1
#
_cell.length_a   1.000
_cell.length_b   1.000
_cell.length_c   1.000
_cell.angle_alpha   90.00
_cell.angle_beta   90.00
_cell.angle_gamma   90.00
#
_symmetry.space_group_name_H-M   'P 1'
#
loop_
_entity.id
_entity.type
_entity.pdbx_description
1 polymer ?
#
loop_
_entity_poly.entity_id
_entity_poly.type
_entity_poly.pdbx_seq_one_letter_code
_entity_poly.pdbx_strand_id
1 'polypeptide(L)'
;MFVSNSDNLGATMDLRLLTYFADSGAPFLMEVAARTDADKKGGHLAVMKSGGGLTLRESAQCPKEDEGAFQDVSKYTYFNTNNLWVHLGKLHELFEKNGGALPLPVMKNDKTVDPRDKKSTKVIQLETAMGAAISCFEGAQAIKIPRTRFAPVKKTDDLFALRSDAYTLT
;
A
#
# COMPACT_ATOMS: atom_id res chain seq x y z
N MET A 1 4.75 -7.79 13.58
CA MET A 1 4.81 -8.53 12.30
C MET A 1 5.21 -7.56 11.22
N PHE A 2 6.11 -7.97 10.32
CA PHE A 2 6.48 -7.22 9.11
C PHE A 2 5.87 -7.92 7.90
N VAL A 3 5.18 -7.18 7.04
CA VAL A 3 4.54 -7.66 5.81
C VAL A 3 5.07 -6.84 4.65
N SER A 4 5.35 -7.48 3.52
CA SER A 4 5.82 -6.82 2.30
C SER A 4 5.29 -7.53 1.06
N ASN A 5 5.29 -6.84 -0.08
CA ASN A 5 5.03 -7.49 -1.35
C ASN A 5 6.18 -8.44 -1.67
N SER A 6 5.87 -9.66 -2.11
CA SER A 6 6.88 -10.62 -2.58
C SER A 6 7.66 -10.15 -3.80
N ASP A 7 7.08 -9.24 -4.59
CA ASP A 7 7.71 -8.61 -5.75
C ASP A 7 8.57 -7.37 -5.41
N ASN A 8 8.65 -6.98 -4.12
CA ASN A 8 9.52 -5.90 -3.65
C ASN A 8 10.79 -6.49 -3.03
N LEU A 9 11.87 -6.57 -3.81
CA LEU A 9 13.14 -7.12 -3.34
C LEU A 9 13.91 -6.19 -2.39
N GLY A 10 13.50 -4.92 -2.27
CA GLY A 10 14.07 -3.99 -1.30
C GLY A 10 13.51 -4.17 0.11
N ALA A 11 12.43 -4.94 0.28
CA ALA A 11 11.76 -5.10 1.57
C ALA A 11 12.45 -6.15 2.44
N THR A 12 13.28 -5.69 3.36
CA THR A 12 13.95 -6.54 4.35
C THR A 12 13.63 -6.09 5.78
N MET A 13 13.78 -6.98 6.76
CA MET A 13 13.64 -6.61 8.17
C MET A 13 14.70 -5.58 8.56
N ASP A 14 14.30 -4.39 9.00
CA ASP A 14 15.21 -3.36 9.53
C ASP A 14 14.96 -3.19 11.03
N LEU A 15 15.95 -3.51 11.85
CA LEU A 15 15.82 -3.46 13.31
C LEU A 15 15.61 -2.03 13.83
N ARG A 16 16.07 -1.00 13.12
CA ARG A 16 15.83 0.40 13.52
C ARG A 16 14.38 0.78 13.34
N LEU A 17 13.75 0.32 12.25
CA LEU A 17 12.33 0.52 12.00
C LEU A 17 11.48 -0.31 12.98
N LEU A 18 11.91 -1.53 13.32
CA LEU A 18 11.27 -2.33 14.35
C LEU A 18 11.34 -1.66 15.73
N THR A 19 12.51 -1.13 16.12
CA THR A 19 12.68 -0.38 17.37
C THR A 19 11.81 0.86 17.38
N TYR A 20 11.84 1.67 16.31
CA TYR A 20 10.95 2.82 16.18
C TYR A 20 9.48 2.43 16.33
N PHE A 21 9.04 1.37 15.65
CA PHE A 21 7.67 0.89 15.73
C PHE A 21 7.29 0.48 17.15
N ALA A 22 8.15 -0.28 17.84
CA ALA A 22 7.93 -0.70 19.22
C ALA A 22 7.87 0.49 20.18
N ASP A 23 8.82 1.43 20.08
CA ASP A 23 8.93 2.59 20.98
C ASP A 23 7.82 3.62 20.74
N SER A 24 7.34 3.74 19.50
CA SER A 24 6.25 4.67 19.14
C SER A 24 4.90 4.32 19.76
N GLY A 25 4.71 3.06 20.18
CA GLY A 25 3.41 2.53 20.60
C GLY A 25 2.36 2.47 19.46
N ALA A 26 2.74 2.73 18.21
CA ALA A 26 1.83 2.69 17.08
C ALA A 26 1.30 1.24 16.88
N PRO A 27 0.00 1.04 16.65
CA PRO A 27 -0.56 -0.29 16.34
C PRO A 27 -0.23 -0.75 14.91
N PHE A 28 0.00 0.21 14.02
CA PHE A 28 0.23 0.00 12.59
C PHE A 28 1.16 1.09 12.06
N LEU A 29 2.16 0.70 11.27
CA LEU A 29 3.10 1.63 10.63
C LEU A 29 3.28 1.25 9.15
N MET A 30 3.06 2.23 8.27
CA MET A 30 3.27 2.10 6.83
C MET A 30 4.59 2.77 6.43
N GLU A 31 5.50 2.02 5.80
CA GLU A 31 6.63 2.65 5.12
C GLU A 31 6.15 3.27 3.79
N VAL A 32 6.43 4.56 3.58
CA VAL A 32 6.14 5.28 2.34
C VAL A 32 7.42 5.74 1.66
N ALA A 33 7.44 5.69 0.32
CA ALA A 33 8.53 6.23 -0.47
C ALA A 33 8.15 7.62 -1.01
N ALA A 34 9.14 8.45 -1.32
CA ALA A 34 8.91 9.61 -2.17
C ALA A 34 8.40 9.12 -3.53
N ARG A 35 7.29 9.72 -3.98
CA ARG A 35 6.65 9.38 -5.24
C ARG A 35 7.44 9.94 -6.43
N THR A 36 7.50 9.15 -7.49
CA THR A 36 8.18 9.46 -8.75
C THR A 36 7.21 9.26 -9.92
N ASP A 37 7.56 9.72 -11.10
CA ASP A 37 6.75 9.53 -12.31
C ASP A 37 6.58 8.06 -12.72
N ALA A 38 7.40 7.16 -12.17
CA ALA A 38 7.25 5.71 -12.35
C ALA A 38 6.07 5.14 -11.52
N ASP A 39 5.66 5.82 -10.45
CA ASP A 39 4.65 5.36 -9.48
C ASP A 39 3.22 5.68 -9.92
N LYS A 40 2.85 5.16 -11.10
CA LYS A 40 1.53 5.39 -11.72
C LYS A 40 0.45 4.41 -11.26
N LYS A 41 0.84 3.23 -10.78
CA LYS A 41 -0.06 2.15 -10.33
C LYS A 41 0.20 1.79 -8.88
N GLY A 42 -0.83 1.88 -8.05
CA GLY A 42 -0.83 1.61 -6.62
C GLY A 42 -1.56 2.72 -5.88
N GLY A 43 -1.21 2.93 -4.60
CA GLY A 43 -1.87 3.91 -3.75
C GLY A 43 -0.93 4.95 -3.16
N HIS A 44 -1.47 6.14 -2.94
CA HIS A 44 -0.78 7.22 -2.23
C HIS A 44 -1.40 7.42 -0.85
N LEU A 45 -0.57 7.90 0.10
CA LEU A 45 -1.04 8.28 1.42
C LEU A 45 -1.88 9.57 1.31
N ALA A 46 -2.90 9.69 2.16
CA ALA A 46 -3.68 10.90 2.34
C ALA A 46 -4.13 11.02 3.80
N VAL A 47 -4.65 12.20 4.14
CA VAL A 47 -5.28 12.46 5.43
C VAL A 47 -6.79 12.55 5.23
N MET A 48 -7.55 11.84 6.05
CA MET A 48 -9.01 11.93 6.05
C MET A 48 -9.44 13.31 6.55
N LYS A 49 -10.33 13.96 5.78
CA LYS A 49 -10.91 15.25 6.20
C LYS A 49 -11.71 15.11 7.50
N SER A 50 -12.40 13.98 7.67
CA SER A 50 -13.12 13.64 8.89
C SER A 50 -12.17 12.97 9.88
N GLY A 51 -11.85 13.65 10.99
CA GLY A 51 -11.10 13.06 12.10
C GLY A 51 -9.57 13.02 11.95
N GLY A 52 -9.01 13.49 10.83
CA GLY A 52 -7.55 13.72 10.69
C GLY A 52 -6.67 12.46 10.61
N GLY A 53 -7.24 11.26 10.64
CA GLY A 53 -6.50 10.01 10.52
C GLY A 53 -5.90 9.78 9.12
N LEU A 54 -4.91 8.91 9.03
CA LEU A 54 -4.30 8.52 7.76
C LEU A 54 -5.23 7.59 6.97
N THR A 55 -5.16 7.67 5.64
CA THR A 55 -5.85 6.76 4.73
C THR A 55 -5.00 6.47 3.50
N LEU A 56 -5.28 5.35 2.86
CA LEU A 56 -4.68 4.94 1.60
C LEU A 56 -5.73 5.10 0.49
N ARG A 57 -5.37 5.81 -0.57
CA ARG A 57 -6.18 5.90 -1.78
C ARG A 57 -5.50 5.16 -2.91
N GLU A 58 -6.04 4.00 -3.28
CA GLU A 58 -5.61 3.22 -4.44
C GLU A 58 -6.15 3.80 -5.75
N SER A 59 -5.48 3.51 -6.87
CA SER A 59 -5.95 3.97 -8.19
C SER A 59 -7.36 3.47 -8.52
N ALA A 60 -7.73 2.26 -8.07
CA ALA A 60 -9.07 1.69 -8.27
C ALA A 60 -10.17 2.44 -7.49
N GLN A 61 -9.79 3.25 -6.50
CA GLN A 61 -10.70 4.08 -5.71
C GLN A 61 -10.76 5.53 -6.23
N CYS A 62 -9.97 5.88 -7.26
CA CYS A 62 -9.95 7.22 -7.82
C CYS A 62 -11.05 7.39 -8.87
N PRO A 63 -11.98 8.35 -8.68
CA PRO A 63 -12.90 8.76 -9.75
C PRO A 63 -12.13 9.27 -10.97
N LYS A 64 -12.71 9.11 -12.17
CA LYS A 64 -12.06 9.53 -13.42
C LYS A 64 -11.79 11.04 -13.47
N GLU A 65 -12.68 11.86 -12.91
CA GLU A 65 -12.49 13.30 -12.82
C GLU A 65 -11.29 13.71 -11.94
N ASP A 66 -10.90 12.87 -10.98
CA ASP A 66 -9.83 13.14 -10.04
C ASP A 66 -8.46 12.58 -10.49
N GLU A 67 -8.41 11.85 -11.61
CA GLU A 67 -7.21 11.15 -12.08
C GLU A 67 -6.02 12.10 -12.27
N GLY A 68 -6.26 13.31 -12.79
CA GLY A 68 -5.21 14.33 -12.96
C GLY A 68 -4.58 14.71 -11.61
N ALA A 69 -5.37 14.90 -10.57
CA ALA A 69 -4.87 15.17 -9.23
C ALA A 69 -4.25 13.93 -8.59
N PHE A 70 -4.77 12.73 -8.87
CA PHE A 70 -4.21 11.48 -8.36
C PHE A 70 -2.82 11.21 -8.91
N GLN A 71 -2.56 11.53 -10.18
CA GLN A 71 -1.26 11.35 -10.84
C GLN A 71 -0.27 12.49 -10.54
N ASP A 72 -0.73 13.59 -9.92
CA ASP A 72 0.13 14.68 -9.50
C ASP A 72 1.02 14.27 -8.32
N VAL A 73 2.28 13.95 -8.65
CA VAL A 73 3.32 13.54 -7.69
C VAL A 73 3.76 14.67 -6.76
N SER A 74 3.50 15.94 -7.12
CA SER A 74 3.79 17.10 -6.28
C SER A 74 2.71 17.34 -5.20
N LYS A 75 1.48 16.91 -5.49
CA LYS A 75 0.35 16.98 -4.55
C LYS A 75 0.32 15.78 -3.61
N TYR A 76 0.36 14.57 -4.16
CA TYR A 76 0.39 13.33 -3.38
C TYR A 76 1.78 12.71 -3.46
N THR A 77 2.67 13.21 -2.61
CA THR A 77 4.13 12.97 -2.64
C THR A 77 4.57 11.67 -1.99
N TYR A 78 3.70 11.01 -1.22
CA TYR A 78 4.02 9.78 -0.48
C TYR A 78 3.31 8.58 -1.08
N PHE A 79 4.10 7.63 -1.57
CA PHE A 79 3.62 6.41 -2.20
C PHE A 79 3.71 5.23 -1.24
N ASN A 80 2.64 4.43 -1.14
CA ASN A 80 2.63 3.23 -0.29
C ASN A 80 3.57 2.17 -0.87
N THR A 81 4.51 1.70 -0.07
CA THR A 81 5.45 0.64 -0.48
C THR A 81 4.91 -0.78 -0.26
N ASN A 82 3.81 -0.87 0.49
CA ASN A 82 3.27 -2.11 1.06
C ASN A 82 4.23 -2.83 2.04
N ASN A 83 5.28 -2.16 2.51
CA ASN A 83 6.04 -2.59 3.68
C ASN A 83 5.29 -2.10 4.94
N LEU A 84 4.67 -3.02 5.66
CA LEU A 84 3.75 -2.74 6.76
C LEU A 84 4.22 -3.41 8.04
N TRP A 85 4.21 -2.66 9.13
CA TRP A 85 4.46 -3.16 10.48
C TRP A 85 3.16 -3.19 11.25
N VAL A 86 2.83 -4.35 11.82
CA VAL A 86 1.56 -4.59 12.49
C VAL A 86 1.80 -5.17 13.88
N HIS A 87 1.22 -4.55 14.89
CA HIS A 87 1.22 -5.07 16.24
C HIS A 87 0.14 -6.15 16.36
N LEU A 88 0.54 -7.41 16.54
CA LEU A 88 -0.39 -8.55 16.49
C LEU A 88 -1.46 -8.52 17.59
N GLY A 89 -1.11 -8.09 18.82
CA GLY A 89 -2.09 -7.91 19.89
C GLY A 89 -3.19 -6.90 19.53
N LYS A 90 -2.81 -5.72 19.04
CA LYS A 90 -3.75 -4.68 18.56
C LYS A 90 -4.57 -5.13 17.35
N LEU A 91 -3.98 -5.90 16.44
CA LEU A 91 -4.70 -6.52 15.35
C LEU A 91 -5.78 -7.47 15.87
N HIS A 92 -5.45 -8.34 16.83
CA HIS A 92 -6.40 -9.27 17.43
C HIS A 92 -7.52 -8.54 18.18
N GLU A 93 -7.20 -7.55 19.01
CA GLU A 93 -8.19 -6.68 19.68
C GLU A 93 -9.17 -6.04 18.67
N LEU A 94 -8.65 -5.56 17.55
CA LEU A 94 -9.46 -4.94 16.50
C LEU A 94 -10.35 -5.97 15.77
N PHE A 95 -9.85 -7.18 15.54
CA PHE A 95 -10.63 -8.28 14.97
C PHE A 95 -11.80 -8.66 15.89
N GLU A 96 -11.54 -8.88 17.18
CA GLU A 96 -12.58 -9.23 18.16
C GLU A 96 -13.65 -8.14 18.27
N LYS A 97 -13.23 -6.87 18.33
CA LYS A 97 -14.13 -5.71 18.39
C LYS A 97 -15.09 -5.63 17.19
N ASN A 98 -14.67 -6.11 16.03
CA ASN A 98 -15.41 -6.02 14.77
C ASN A 98 -15.99 -7.37 14.32
N GLY A 99 -16.24 -8.30 15.27
CA GLY A 99 -16.92 -9.56 14.98
C GLY A 99 -16.11 -10.52 14.10
N GLY A 100 -14.78 -10.52 14.24
CA GLY A 100 -13.88 -11.42 13.52
C GLY A 100 -13.41 -10.92 12.16
N ALA A 101 -13.61 -9.64 11.82
CA ALA A 101 -13.16 -9.05 10.56
C ALA A 101 -12.61 -7.63 10.75
N LEU A 102 -11.76 -7.18 9.84
CA LEU A 102 -11.38 -5.76 9.76
C LEU A 102 -12.35 -5.00 8.85
N PRO A 103 -12.81 -3.80 9.24
CA PRO A 103 -13.69 -2.97 8.41
C PRO A 103 -12.91 -2.24 7.32
N LEU A 104 -12.27 -3.00 6.42
CA LEU A 104 -11.51 -2.45 5.30
C LEU A 104 -12.45 -1.93 4.20
N PRO A 105 -12.09 -0.81 3.52
CA PRO A 105 -12.89 -0.31 2.40
C PRO A 105 -12.82 -1.27 1.22
N VAL A 106 -13.98 -1.72 0.75
CA VAL A 106 -14.10 -2.58 -0.44
C VAL A 106 -13.83 -1.77 -1.71
N MET A 107 -12.97 -2.31 -2.55
CA MET A 107 -12.72 -1.84 -3.92
C MET A 107 -13.50 -2.72 -4.90
N LYS A 108 -14.11 -2.07 -5.89
CA LYS A 108 -14.83 -2.76 -6.98
C LYS A 108 -13.99 -2.66 -8.24
N ASN A 109 -13.56 -3.80 -8.76
CA ASN A 109 -12.69 -3.86 -9.94
C ASN A 109 -13.44 -4.56 -11.08
N ASP A 110 -13.77 -3.82 -12.12
CA ASP A 110 -14.45 -4.36 -13.31
C ASP A 110 -13.50 -5.24 -14.12
N LYS A 111 -13.90 -6.48 -14.37
CA LYS A 111 -13.12 -7.51 -15.05
C LYS A 111 -13.98 -8.35 -15.99
N THR A 112 -13.33 -9.24 -16.72
CA THR A 112 -13.95 -10.37 -17.42
C THR A 112 -13.54 -11.66 -16.73
N VAL A 113 -14.42 -12.66 -16.69
CA VAL A 113 -14.18 -13.91 -15.96
C VAL A 113 -12.95 -14.66 -16.48
N ASP A 114 -12.69 -14.62 -17.78
CA ASP A 114 -11.37 -14.91 -18.34
C ASP A 114 -10.66 -13.58 -18.63
N PRO A 115 -9.55 -13.25 -17.93
CA PRO A 115 -8.82 -12.00 -18.15
C PRO A 115 -8.11 -11.94 -19.51
N ARG A 116 -7.97 -13.07 -20.22
CA ARG A 116 -7.38 -13.14 -21.56
C ARG A 116 -8.42 -12.96 -22.66
N ASP A 117 -9.70 -13.21 -22.36
CA ASP A 117 -10.81 -13.04 -23.30
C ASP A 117 -11.74 -11.88 -22.88
N LYS A 118 -11.61 -10.77 -23.60
CA LYS A 118 -12.42 -9.56 -23.40
C LYS A 118 -13.92 -9.75 -23.70
N LYS A 119 -14.30 -10.83 -24.38
CA LYS A 119 -15.71 -11.14 -24.68
C LYS A 119 -16.36 -12.03 -23.62
N SER A 120 -15.58 -12.61 -22.71
CA SER A 120 -16.10 -13.44 -21.64
C SER A 120 -16.94 -12.61 -20.65
N THR A 121 -17.76 -13.30 -19.85
CA THR A 121 -18.72 -12.68 -18.93
C THR A 121 -18.07 -11.60 -18.07
N LYS A 122 -18.66 -10.40 -18.06
CA LYS A 122 -18.23 -9.30 -17.19
C LYS A 122 -18.53 -9.64 -15.74
N VAL A 123 -17.57 -9.36 -14.87
CA VAL A 123 -17.65 -9.61 -13.43
C VAL A 123 -17.09 -8.43 -12.66
N ILE A 124 -17.45 -8.32 -11.40
CA ILE A 124 -16.85 -7.39 -10.45
C ILE A 124 -16.04 -8.21 -9.46
N GLN A 125 -14.74 -7.93 -9.36
CA GLN A 125 -13.91 -8.45 -8.29
C GLN A 125 -14.00 -7.50 -7.09
N LEU A 126 -14.39 -8.04 -5.94
CA LEU A 126 -14.39 -7.31 -4.67
C LEU A 126 -13.07 -7.55 -3.97
N GLU A 127 -12.30 -6.48 -3.77
CA GLU A 127 -10.95 -6.54 -3.24
C GLU A 127 -10.82 -5.60 -2.04
N THR A 128 -9.86 -5.87 -1.16
CA THR A 128 -9.42 -4.93 -0.12
C THR A 128 -7.91 -4.81 -0.20
N ALA A 129 -7.36 -3.66 0.17
CA ALA A 129 -5.93 -3.43 0.22
C ALA A 129 -5.43 -3.52 1.67
N MET A 130 -4.38 -4.31 1.93
CA MET A 130 -3.83 -4.42 3.29
C MET A 130 -3.35 -3.08 3.85
N GLY A 131 -2.82 -2.18 3.00
CA GLY A 131 -2.43 -0.84 3.42
C GLY A 131 -3.60 0.06 3.83
N ALA A 132 -4.83 -0.24 3.41
CA ALA A 132 -6.02 0.49 3.86
C ALA A 132 -6.34 0.23 5.35
N ALA A 133 -5.71 -0.77 5.97
CA ALA A 133 -5.80 -0.98 7.42
C ALA A 133 -5.27 0.21 8.22
N ILE A 134 -4.45 1.10 7.61
CA ILE A 134 -3.95 2.31 8.26
C ILE A 134 -5.08 3.20 8.79
N SER A 135 -6.26 3.22 8.16
CA SER A 135 -7.43 3.96 8.63
C SER A 135 -8.25 3.22 9.70
N CYS A 136 -7.99 1.93 9.92
CA CYS A 136 -8.72 1.11 10.90
C CYS A 136 -8.10 1.19 12.30
N PHE A 137 -6.86 1.66 12.41
CA PHE A 137 -6.13 1.75 13.67
C PHE A 137 -5.97 3.20 14.12
N GLU A 138 -6.54 3.53 15.29
CA GLU A 138 -6.26 4.80 15.95
C GLU A 138 -4.78 4.88 16.36
N GLY A 139 -4.12 5.99 16.05
CA GLY A 139 -2.68 6.16 16.29
C GLY A 139 -1.77 5.48 15.26
N ALA A 140 -2.32 4.99 14.13
CA ALA A 140 -1.50 4.51 13.02
C ALA A 140 -0.59 5.62 12.47
N GLN A 141 0.61 5.22 12.04
CA GLN A 141 1.61 6.14 11.54
C GLN A 141 2.09 5.76 10.14
N ALA A 142 2.75 6.70 9.47
CA ALA A 142 3.51 6.44 8.26
C ALA A 142 4.93 7.01 8.44
N ILE A 143 5.93 6.31 7.89
CA ILE A 143 7.33 6.73 7.92
C ILE A 143 7.90 6.77 6.52
N LYS A 144 8.54 7.89 6.17
CA LYS A 144 9.26 8.00 4.90
C LYS A 144 10.55 7.19 4.96
N ILE A 145 10.72 6.30 3.99
CA ILE A 145 11.92 5.46 3.84
C ILE A 145 12.73 5.87 2.61
N PRO A 146 14.04 5.51 2.55
CA PRO A 146 14.80 5.59 1.32
C PRO A 146 14.22 4.66 0.24
N ARG A 147 14.34 5.07 -1.02
CA ARG A 147 13.84 4.31 -2.18
C ARG A 147 14.45 2.92 -2.31
N THR A 148 15.64 2.69 -1.75
CA THR A 148 16.33 1.40 -1.73
C THR A 148 15.53 0.28 -1.06
N ARG A 149 14.54 0.61 -0.22
CA ARG A 149 13.63 -0.37 0.39
C ARG A 149 12.36 -0.65 -0.44
N PHE A 150 12.27 -0.05 -1.63
CA PHE A 150 11.13 -0.15 -2.54
C PHE A 150 11.58 -0.32 -3.99
N ALA A 151 11.78 -1.58 -4.37
CA ALA A 151 12.11 -2.05 -5.72
C ALA A 151 11.02 -3.01 -6.22
N PRO A 152 9.81 -2.51 -6.54
CA PRO A 152 8.68 -3.35 -6.96
C PRO A 152 8.81 -3.81 -8.42
N VAL A 153 8.30 -5.01 -8.72
CA VAL A 153 8.14 -5.51 -10.09
C VAL A 153 6.66 -5.75 -10.39
N LYS A 154 6.00 -4.81 -11.08
CA LYS A 154 4.56 -4.90 -11.42
C LYS A 154 4.31 -5.21 -12.89
N LYS A 155 5.27 -4.88 -13.76
CA LYS A 155 5.24 -5.12 -15.21
C LYS A 155 6.55 -5.75 -15.68
N THR A 156 6.54 -6.24 -16.91
CA THR A 156 7.75 -6.75 -17.58
C THR A 156 8.84 -5.70 -17.74
N ASP A 157 8.48 -4.43 -17.86
CA ASP A 157 9.45 -3.32 -17.95
C ASP A 157 10.20 -3.14 -16.63
N ASP A 158 9.50 -3.29 -15.49
CA ASP A 158 10.12 -3.28 -14.16
C ASP A 158 11.07 -4.47 -14.00
N LEU A 159 10.69 -5.64 -14.51
CA LEU A 159 11.53 -6.84 -14.50
C LEU A 159 12.79 -6.67 -15.36
N PHE A 160 12.67 -5.99 -16.50
CA PHE A 160 13.81 -5.68 -17.36
C PHE A 160 14.81 -4.77 -16.64
N ALA A 161 14.32 -3.70 -16.00
CA ALA A 161 15.16 -2.81 -15.21
C ALA A 161 15.83 -3.56 -14.04
N LEU A 162 15.08 -4.39 -13.32
CA LEU A 162 15.62 -5.18 -12.20
C LEU A 162 16.71 -6.18 -12.62
N ARG A 163 16.59 -6.77 -13.82
CA ARG A 163 17.57 -7.73 -14.37
C ARG A 163 18.79 -7.06 -15.01
N SER A 164 18.75 -5.76 -15.27
CA SER A 164 19.90 -5.04 -15.79
C SER A 164 20.88 -4.67 -14.66
N ASP A 165 21.98 -4.02 -15.02
CA ASP A 165 22.95 -3.45 -14.09
C ASP A 165 22.47 -2.18 -13.37
N ALA A 166 21.23 -1.73 -13.65
CA ALA A 166 20.61 -0.60 -12.96
C ALA A 166 20.29 -0.90 -11.49
N TYR A 167 20.22 -2.19 -11.11
CA TYR A 167 20.03 -2.65 -9.73
C TYR A 167 21.19 -3.52 -9.28
N THR A 168 21.60 -3.35 -8.03
CA THR A 168 22.44 -4.31 -7.31
C THR A 168 21.59 -4.94 -6.22
N LEU A 169 21.30 -6.23 -6.35
CA LEU A 169 20.62 -7.00 -5.31
C LEU A 169 21.65 -7.34 -4.23
N THR A 170 21.39 -6.91 -3.00
CA THR A 170 22.20 -7.23 -1.82
C THR A 170 21.53 -8.31 -0.98
#